data_AF-A0A559GUH4-F1
#
_entry.id   AF-A0A559GUH4-F1
#
_cell.length_a   1.000
_cell.length_b   1.000
_cell.length_c   1.000
_cell.angle_alpha   90.00
_cell.angle_beta   90.00
_cell.angle_gamma   90.00
#
_symmetry.space_group_name_H-M   'P 1'
#
loop_
_entity.id
_entity.type
_entity.pdbx_description
1 polymer ?
#
loop_
_entity_poly.entity_id
_entity_poly.type
_entity_poly.pdbx_seq_one_letter_code
_entity_poly.pdbx_strand_id
1 'polypeptide(L)'
;MAMKRILTTSQREQLLSVDHLSEEDFKAYFSFSDYDLEVINQHRGKVNKLGFAIQLCLARYPGCSLSNWPIKSTRLTSYVSRQLHLDAIDLNSYDHRNTRANHFNEILEVFNYHRFGSANTQKQLIEYLIELALENDDSIYLMKKTIDFLTRKRIIFPSIATLEDIISR
;
A
#
# COMPACT_ATOMS: atom_id res chain seq x y z
N MET A 1 -7.22 4.60 -25.53
CA MET A 1 -8.26 3.81 -24.83
C MET A 1 -8.46 4.42 -23.45
N ALA A 2 -9.71 4.64 -23.05
CA ALA A 2 -10.02 5.15 -21.70
C ALA A 2 -9.93 3.99 -20.69
N MET A 3 -9.32 4.23 -19.53
CA MET A 3 -9.24 3.21 -18.47
C MET A 3 -10.65 2.85 -18.00
N LYS A 4 -11.00 1.56 -18.01
CA LYS A 4 -12.32 1.10 -17.58
C LYS A 4 -12.40 1.09 -16.06
N ARG A 5 -13.45 1.71 -15.53
CA ARG A 5 -13.75 1.79 -14.10
C ARG A 5 -14.86 0.80 -13.78
N ILE A 6 -14.51 -0.29 -13.12
CA ILE A 6 -15.44 -1.38 -12.76
C ILE A 6 -15.92 -1.29 -11.30
N LEU A 7 -15.22 -0.52 -10.47
CA LEU A 7 -15.58 -0.28 -9.07
C LEU A 7 -16.26 1.07 -8.87
N THR A 8 -17.06 1.18 -7.80
CA THR A 8 -17.57 2.47 -7.31
C THR A 8 -16.49 3.22 -6.52
N THR A 9 -16.66 4.53 -6.30
CA THR A 9 -15.73 5.31 -5.47
C THR A 9 -15.60 4.73 -4.07
N SER A 10 -16.74 4.40 -3.43
CA SER A 10 -16.75 3.82 -2.08
C SER A 10 -16.03 2.47 -2.01
N GLN A 11 -16.15 1.61 -3.03
CA GLN A 11 -15.39 0.36 -3.09
C GLN A 11 -13.88 0.60 -3.17
N ARG A 12 -13.42 1.58 -3.97
CA ARG A 12 -11.99 1.93 -4.04
C ARG A 12 -11.48 2.46 -2.71
N GLU A 13 -12.26 3.32 -2.06
CA GLU A 13 -11.94 3.86 -0.74
C GLU A 13 -11.85 2.75 0.32
N GLN A 14 -12.78 1.80 0.31
CA GLN A 14 -12.77 0.67 1.24
C GLN A 14 -11.55 -0.23 1.06
N LEU A 15 -11.11 -0.48 -0.18
CA LEU A 15 -9.90 -1.27 -0.47
C LEU A 15 -8.61 -0.62 0.04
N LEU A 16 -8.58 0.71 0.13
CA LEU A 16 -7.41 1.48 0.57
C LEU A 16 -7.49 1.93 2.03
N SER A 17 -8.68 1.86 2.62
CA SER A 17 -8.90 2.18 4.02
C SER A 17 -8.23 1.14 4.91
N VAL A 18 -7.62 1.60 5.99
CA VAL A 18 -7.04 0.75 7.04
C VAL A 18 -7.88 0.74 8.31
N ASP A 19 -8.91 1.61 8.38
CA ASP A 19 -9.69 1.82 9.59
C ASP A 19 -10.69 0.70 9.88
N HIS A 20 -11.02 -0.09 8.84
CA HIS A 20 -11.90 -1.24 8.97
C HIS A 20 -11.22 -2.47 9.59
N LEU A 21 -9.88 -2.45 9.75
CA LEU A 21 -9.13 -3.57 10.32
C LEU A 21 -9.48 -3.76 11.79
N SER A 22 -9.56 -5.03 12.21
CA SER A 22 -9.61 -5.40 13.62
C SER A 22 -8.38 -4.87 14.36
N GLU A 23 -8.44 -4.74 15.69
CA GLU A 23 -7.25 -4.35 16.48
C GLU A 23 -6.09 -5.34 16.32
N GLU A 24 -6.40 -6.63 16.17
CA GLU A 24 -5.40 -7.68 15.99
C GLU A 24 -4.70 -7.55 14.63
N ASP A 25 -5.47 -7.46 13.54
CA ASP A 25 -4.91 -7.28 12.18
C ASP A 25 -4.14 -5.98 12.08
N PHE A 26 -4.68 -4.90 12.64
CA PHE A 26 -4.05 -3.58 12.62
C PHE A 26 -2.68 -3.61 13.28
N LYS A 27 -2.55 -4.25 14.45
CA LYS A 27 -1.26 -4.44 15.12
C LYS A 27 -0.36 -5.37 14.33
N ALA A 28 -0.88 -6.46 13.75
CA ALA A 28 -0.10 -7.41 12.97
C ALA A 28 0.55 -6.74 11.74
N TYR A 29 -0.17 -5.86 11.04
CA TYR A 29 0.36 -5.16 9.88
C TYR A 29 1.28 -3.97 10.25
N PHE A 30 0.95 -3.21 11.29
CA PHE A 30 1.54 -1.89 11.50
C PHE A 30 2.48 -1.78 12.71
N SER A 31 2.68 -2.85 13.47
CA SER A 31 3.71 -2.86 14.51
C SER A 31 5.11 -2.94 13.91
N PHE A 32 6.02 -2.12 14.42
CA PHE A 32 7.43 -2.13 14.01
C PHE A 32 8.23 -3.10 14.88
N SER A 33 9.03 -3.91 14.22
CA SER A 33 10.12 -4.65 14.85
C SER A 33 11.29 -3.73 15.17
N ASP A 34 12.25 -4.22 15.95
CA ASP A 34 13.49 -3.47 16.25
C ASP A 34 14.25 -3.10 14.97
N TYR A 35 14.28 -3.99 13.99
CA TYR A 35 14.90 -3.73 12.69
C TYR A 35 14.19 -2.60 11.92
N ASP A 36 12.86 -2.59 11.92
CA ASP A 36 12.10 -1.49 11.30
C ASP A 36 12.42 -0.15 11.96
N LEU A 37 12.44 -0.14 13.30
CA LEU A 37 12.74 1.06 14.08
C LEU A 37 14.18 1.53 13.84
N GLU A 38 15.14 0.63 13.71
CA GLU A 38 16.52 0.96 13.37
C GLU A 38 16.57 1.70 12.04
N VAL A 39 15.98 1.13 10.99
CA VAL A 39 15.94 1.74 9.64
C VAL A 39 15.22 3.08 9.68
N ILE A 40 14.01 3.15 10.25
CA ILE A 40 13.24 4.40 10.38
C ILE A 40 14.07 5.50 11.08
N ASN A 41 14.84 5.13 12.11
CA ASN A 41 15.60 6.09 12.91
C ASN A 41 16.84 6.65 12.21
N GLN A 42 17.28 6.09 11.08
CA GLN A 42 18.36 6.63 10.26
C GLN A 42 17.98 7.96 9.57
N HIS A 43 16.68 8.22 9.39
CA HIS A 43 16.21 9.46 8.76
C HIS A 43 16.26 10.67 9.71
N ARG A 44 16.75 11.80 9.19
CA ARG A 44 16.82 13.07 9.92
C ARG A 44 15.47 13.77 9.96
N GLY A 45 15.08 14.22 11.15
CA GLY A 45 13.87 15.02 11.39
C GLY A 45 12.61 14.19 11.62
N LYS A 46 11.78 14.62 12.59
CA LYS A 46 10.60 13.86 13.02
C LYS A 46 9.60 13.60 11.89
N VAL A 47 9.40 14.58 11.00
CA VAL A 47 8.50 14.48 9.83
C VAL A 47 8.94 13.39 8.86
N ASN A 48 10.25 13.28 8.59
CA ASN A 48 10.79 12.29 7.68
C ASN A 48 10.68 10.88 8.24
N LYS A 49 10.92 10.70 9.56
CA LYS A 49 10.72 9.43 10.26
C LYS A 49 9.27 8.97 10.19
N LEU A 50 8.32 9.86 10.52
CA LEU A 50 6.89 9.58 10.41
C LEU A 50 6.51 9.24 8.97
N GLY A 51 6.95 10.04 8.01
CA GLY A 51 6.68 9.84 6.60
C GLY A 51 7.17 8.49 6.08
N PHE A 52 8.42 8.13 6.36
CA PHE A 52 8.99 6.82 6.02
C PHE A 52 8.19 5.68 6.65
N ALA A 53 7.93 5.77 7.96
CA ALA A 53 7.19 4.75 8.69
C ALA A 53 5.78 4.53 8.13
N ILE A 54 5.07 5.59 7.75
CA ILE A 54 3.77 5.48 7.08
C ILE A 54 3.90 4.80 5.71
N GLN A 55 4.91 5.14 4.90
CA GLN A 55 5.13 4.46 3.62
C GLN A 55 5.38 2.96 3.81
N LEU A 56 6.13 2.57 4.85
CA LEU A 56 6.39 1.17 5.19
C LEU A 56 5.10 0.46 5.61
N CYS A 57 4.25 1.10 6.42
CA CYS A 57 2.93 0.56 6.76
C CYS A 57 2.08 0.31 5.51
N LEU A 58 2.00 1.28 4.59
CA LEU A 58 1.21 1.15 3.35
C LEU A 58 1.75 0.06 2.41
N ALA A 59 3.07 -0.14 2.40
CA ALA A 59 3.70 -1.23 1.67
C ALA A 59 3.33 -2.61 2.23
N ARG A 60 3.10 -2.73 3.55
CA ARG A 60 2.64 -3.96 4.20
C ARG A 60 1.15 -4.19 3.99
N TYR A 61 0.35 -3.16 4.23
CA TYR A 61 -1.09 -3.17 4.00
C TYR A 61 -1.57 -1.75 3.70
N PRO A 62 -2.35 -1.54 2.62
CA PRO A 62 -2.93 -2.57 1.75
C PRO A 62 -1.97 -3.16 0.71
N GLY A 63 -0.72 -2.66 0.62
CA GLY A 63 0.24 -3.03 -0.43
C GLY A 63 0.41 -1.95 -1.49
N CYS A 64 0.23 -0.68 -1.12
CA CYS A 64 0.27 0.47 -2.04
C CYS A 64 1.37 1.48 -1.66
N SER A 65 1.65 2.41 -2.57
CA SER A 65 2.49 3.57 -2.27
C SER A 65 1.69 4.70 -1.64
N LEU A 66 2.37 5.60 -0.89
CA LEU A 66 1.75 6.80 -0.33
C LEU A 66 1.07 7.69 -1.38
N SER A 67 1.59 7.73 -2.61
CA SER A 67 0.98 8.47 -3.72
C SER A 67 -0.36 7.90 -4.17
N ASN A 68 -0.60 6.61 -3.91
CA ASN A 68 -1.84 5.90 -4.24
C ASN A 68 -2.76 5.76 -3.02
N TRP A 69 -2.47 6.44 -1.91
CA TRP A 69 -3.25 6.36 -0.68
C TRP A 69 -3.94 7.72 -0.41
N PRO A 70 -5.21 7.88 -0.87
CA PRO A 70 -5.92 9.15 -0.78
C PRO A 70 -6.49 9.44 0.61
N ILE A 71 -6.66 8.42 1.46
CA ILE A 71 -7.34 8.52 2.75
C ILE A 71 -6.31 8.54 3.86
N LYS A 72 -6.11 9.68 4.54
CA LYS A 72 -5.21 9.74 5.70
C LYS A 72 -5.95 9.29 6.97
N SER A 73 -5.70 8.05 7.39
CA SER A 73 -6.24 7.51 8.66
C SER A 73 -5.55 8.15 9.86
N THR A 74 -6.33 8.81 10.72
CA THR A 74 -5.86 9.33 12.02
C THR A 74 -5.45 8.20 12.97
N ARG A 75 -6.10 7.03 12.86
CA ARG A 75 -5.76 5.84 13.66
C ARG A 75 -4.35 5.36 13.33
N LEU A 76 -4.01 5.25 12.04
CA LEU A 76 -2.67 4.85 11.58
C LEU A 76 -1.60 5.87 11.96
N THR A 77 -1.82 7.16 11.70
CA THR A 77 -0.84 8.19 12.03
C THR A 77 -0.57 8.25 13.54
N SER A 78 -1.62 8.18 14.36
CA SER A 78 -1.47 8.17 15.83
C SER A 78 -0.77 6.91 16.33
N TYR A 79 -1.06 5.75 15.73
CA TYR A 79 -0.39 4.49 16.09
C TYR A 79 1.11 4.54 15.77
N VAL A 80 1.47 4.99 14.58
CA VAL A 80 2.87 5.13 14.15
C VAL A 80 3.62 6.16 15.01
N SER A 81 3.05 7.35 15.26
CA SER A 81 3.71 8.36 16.09
C SER A 81 4.03 7.86 17.50
N ARG A 82 3.13 7.07 18.12
CA ARG A 82 3.37 6.48 19.44
C ARG A 82 4.54 5.49 19.43
N GLN A 83 4.63 4.63 18.41
CA GLN A 83 5.75 3.68 18.27
C GLN A 83 7.10 4.39 18.07
N LEU A 84 7.09 5.58 17.47
CA LEU A 84 8.30 6.38 17.23
C LEU A 84 8.60 7.37 18.36
N HIS A 85 7.81 7.40 19.44
CA HIS A 85 7.89 8.39 20.52
C HIS A 85 7.88 9.85 19.99
N LEU A 86 7.04 10.11 18.99
CA LEU A 86 6.87 11.43 18.40
C LEU A 86 5.59 12.09 18.90
N ASP A 87 5.67 13.40 19.12
CA ASP A 87 4.49 14.25 19.31
C ASP A 87 3.60 14.23 18.05
N ALA A 88 2.38 14.75 18.17
CA ALA A 88 1.49 14.89 17.02
C ALA A 88 2.15 15.75 15.92
N ILE A 89 2.51 15.10 14.82
CA ILE A 89 3.10 15.74 13.64
C ILE A 89 2.11 15.60 12.50
N ASP A 90 1.87 16.70 11.79
CA ASP A 90 1.06 16.65 10.59
C ASP A 90 1.81 15.91 9.46
N LEU A 91 1.25 14.79 9.00
CA LEU A 91 1.76 14.06 7.85
C LEU A 91 1.75 14.91 6.57
N ASN A 92 0.93 15.97 6.49
CA ASN A 92 1.00 16.92 5.36
C ASN A 92 2.35 17.65 5.29
N SER A 93 3.07 17.82 6.40
CA SER A 93 4.42 18.39 6.38
C SER A 93 5.44 17.48 5.69
N TYR A 94 5.08 16.22 5.43
CA TYR A 94 5.86 15.28 4.62
C TYR A 94 5.48 15.41 3.13
N ASP A 95 5.78 16.56 2.53
CA ASP A 95 5.31 16.95 1.19
C ASP A 95 6.39 16.86 0.09
N HIS A 96 7.67 16.98 0.45
CA HIS A 96 8.80 16.96 -0.50
C HIS A 96 8.83 15.69 -1.36
N ARG A 97 8.49 15.86 -2.65
CA ARG A 97 8.33 14.76 -3.62
C ARG A 97 9.59 13.88 -3.76
N ASN A 98 10.77 14.49 -3.83
CA ASN A 98 12.03 13.74 -3.99
C ASN A 98 12.33 12.91 -2.74
N THR A 99 12.16 13.48 -1.55
CA THR A 99 12.29 12.75 -0.28
C THR A 99 11.33 11.57 -0.21
N ARG A 100 10.05 11.78 -0.57
CA ARG A 100 9.05 10.70 -0.64
C ARG A 100 9.45 9.58 -1.58
N ALA A 101 9.92 9.91 -2.79
CA ALA A 101 10.35 8.93 -3.77
C ALA A 101 11.59 8.15 -3.32
N ASN A 102 12.58 8.84 -2.74
CA ASN A 102 13.80 8.21 -2.23
C ASN A 102 13.49 7.25 -1.08
N HIS A 103 12.72 7.68 -0.09
CA HIS A 103 12.28 6.82 1.01
C HIS A 103 11.51 5.61 0.50
N PHE A 104 10.64 5.80 -0.50
CA PHE A 104 9.91 4.67 -1.08
C PHE A 104 10.85 3.67 -1.77
N ASN A 105 11.85 4.13 -2.53
CA ASN A 105 12.86 3.24 -3.13
C ASN A 105 13.62 2.45 -2.06
N GLU A 106 14.04 3.13 -1.00
CA GLU A 106 14.72 2.49 0.13
C GLU A 106 13.84 1.44 0.79
N ILE A 107 12.54 1.70 0.98
CA ILE A 107 11.61 0.69 1.51
C ILE A 107 11.54 -0.54 0.60
N LEU A 108 11.53 -0.34 -0.73
CA LEU A 108 11.53 -1.43 -1.68
C LEU A 108 12.79 -2.30 -1.54
N GLU A 109 13.96 -1.67 -1.46
CA GLU A 109 15.25 -2.34 -1.36
C GLU A 109 15.44 -3.05 -0.01
N VAL A 110 15.21 -2.34 1.10
CA VAL A 110 15.48 -2.83 2.46
C VAL A 110 14.48 -3.92 2.87
N PHE A 111 13.20 -3.76 2.53
CA PHE A 111 12.14 -4.70 2.94
C PHE A 111 11.71 -5.67 1.83
N ASN A 112 12.52 -5.77 0.76
CA ASN A 112 12.35 -6.72 -0.34
C ASN A 112 10.97 -6.64 -1.02
N TYR A 113 10.52 -5.41 -1.28
CA TYR A 113 9.33 -5.15 -2.09
C TYR A 113 9.71 -4.78 -3.51
N HIS A 114 8.79 -5.03 -4.44
CA HIS A 114 8.99 -4.80 -5.86
C HIS A 114 7.90 -3.87 -6.40
N ARG A 115 8.24 -3.03 -7.37
CA ARG A 115 7.23 -2.24 -8.10
C ARG A 115 6.46 -3.16 -9.05
N PHE A 116 5.15 -2.97 -9.13
CA PHE A 116 4.40 -3.52 -10.24
C PHE A 116 4.89 -2.94 -11.57
N GLY A 117 5.02 -3.79 -12.60
CA GLY A 117 5.39 -3.34 -13.95
C GLY A 117 6.16 -4.34 -14.81
N SER A 118 6.65 -5.45 -14.25
CA SER A 118 7.30 -6.48 -15.06
C SER A 118 6.28 -7.20 -15.96
N ALA A 119 6.64 -7.45 -17.22
CA ALA A 119 5.78 -8.17 -18.17
C ALA A 119 5.43 -9.58 -17.66
N ASN A 120 6.37 -10.24 -16.97
CA ASN A 120 6.14 -11.54 -16.36
C ASN A 120 5.10 -11.47 -15.22
N THR A 121 5.18 -10.47 -14.33
CA THR A 121 4.17 -10.27 -13.28
C THR A 121 2.79 -10.04 -13.87
N GLN A 122 2.68 -9.20 -14.90
CA GLN A 122 1.41 -8.92 -15.56
C GLN A 122 0.83 -10.19 -16.20
N LYS A 123 1.65 -10.96 -16.90
CA LYS A 123 1.25 -12.23 -17.50
C LYS A 123 0.70 -13.20 -16.43
N GLN A 124 1.45 -13.42 -15.35
CA GLN A 124 1.03 -14.32 -14.27
C GLN A 124 -0.26 -13.85 -13.60
N LEU A 125 -0.44 -12.53 -13.42
CA LEU A 125 -1.67 -11.98 -12.86
C LEU A 125 -2.87 -12.22 -13.79
N ILE A 126 -2.71 -12.02 -15.10
CA ILE A 126 -3.78 -12.24 -16.08
C ILE A 126 -4.16 -13.73 -16.11
N GLU A 127 -3.19 -14.64 -16.17
CA GLU A 127 -3.44 -16.08 -16.14
C GLU A 127 -4.23 -16.48 -14.88
N TYR A 128 -3.81 -15.97 -13.71
CA TYR A 128 -4.52 -16.19 -12.45
C TYR A 128 -5.95 -15.63 -12.44
N LEU A 129 -6.18 -14.45 -13.04
CA LEU A 129 -7.51 -13.83 -13.09
C LEU A 129 -8.46 -14.53 -14.05
N ILE A 130 -7.95 -15.07 -15.18
CA ILE A 130 -8.77 -15.83 -16.14
C ILE A 130 -9.38 -17.05 -15.44
N GLU A 131 -8.58 -17.81 -14.68
CA GLU A 131 -9.06 -18.98 -13.94
C GLU A 131 -10.15 -18.59 -12.93
N LEU A 132 -9.94 -17.51 -12.17
CA LEU A 132 -10.91 -17.04 -11.18
C LEU A 132 -12.20 -16.49 -11.79
N ALA A 133 -12.11 -15.78 -12.92
CA ALA A 133 -13.26 -15.18 -13.58
C ALA A 133 -14.23 -16.23 -14.17
N LEU A 134 -13.72 -17.44 -14.48
CA LEU A 134 -14.58 -18.56 -14.87
C LEU A 134 -15.46 -19.06 -13.71
N GLU A 135 -15.02 -18.88 -12.46
CA GLU A 135 -15.77 -19.27 -11.27
C GLU A 135 -16.65 -18.14 -10.74
N ASN A 136 -16.16 -16.90 -10.77
CA ASN A 136 -16.85 -15.71 -10.26
C ASN A 136 -16.35 -14.44 -10.97
N ASP A 137 -17.23 -13.80 -11.73
CA ASP A 137 -16.95 -12.59 -12.51
C ASP A 137 -17.23 -11.28 -11.74
N ASP A 138 -17.55 -11.36 -10.45
CA ASP A 138 -17.73 -10.19 -9.61
C ASP A 138 -16.44 -9.34 -9.51
N SER A 139 -16.56 -8.08 -9.91
CA SER A 139 -15.41 -7.19 -10.06
C SER A 139 -14.70 -6.89 -8.74
N ILE A 140 -15.43 -6.83 -7.61
CA ILE A 140 -14.81 -6.57 -6.30
C ILE A 140 -14.10 -7.82 -5.77
N TYR A 141 -14.63 -9.02 -6.02
CA TYR A 141 -13.97 -10.28 -5.76
C TYR A 141 -12.63 -10.39 -6.52
N LEU A 142 -12.64 -10.18 -7.84
CA LEU A 142 -11.44 -10.22 -8.67
C LEU A 142 -10.40 -9.17 -8.27
N MET A 143 -10.84 -7.97 -7.86
CA MET A 143 -9.94 -6.94 -7.34
C MET A 143 -9.28 -7.38 -6.03
N LYS A 144 -10.04 -7.92 -5.07
CA LYS A 144 -9.47 -8.41 -3.81
C LYS A 144 -8.45 -9.53 -4.04
N LYS A 145 -8.73 -10.45 -4.98
CA LYS A 145 -7.81 -11.50 -5.39
C LYS A 145 -6.56 -10.97 -6.08
N THR A 146 -6.70 -9.91 -6.89
CA THR A 146 -5.56 -9.21 -7.49
C THR A 146 -4.63 -8.62 -6.43
N ILE A 147 -5.18 -7.89 -5.46
CA ILE A 147 -4.40 -7.29 -4.37
C ILE A 147 -3.70 -8.39 -3.56
N ASP A 148 -4.42 -9.44 -3.16
CA ASP A 148 -3.85 -10.58 -2.43
C ASP A 148 -2.70 -11.26 -3.19
N PHE A 149 -2.88 -11.49 -4.50
CA PHE A 149 -1.83 -12.05 -5.36
C PHE A 149 -0.55 -11.19 -5.36
N LEU A 150 -0.70 -9.87 -5.50
CA LEU A 150 0.41 -8.92 -5.52
C LEU A 150 1.10 -8.82 -4.16
N THR A 151 0.31 -8.71 -3.08
CA THR A 151 0.83 -8.60 -1.71
C THR A 151 1.61 -9.85 -1.30
N ARG A 152 1.12 -11.05 -1.62
CA ARG A 152 1.84 -12.32 -1.38
C ARG A 152 3.20 -12.38 -2.09
N LYS A 153 3.30 -11.76 -3.26
CA LYS A 153 4.56 -11.66 -4.03
C LYS A 153 5.41 -10.45 -3.64
N ARG A 154 5.06 -9.72 -2.58
CA ARG A 154 5.72 -8.47 -2.15
C ARG A 154 5.76 -7.42 -3.26
N ILE A 155 4.71 -7.35 -4.08
CA ILE A 155 4.61 -6.39 -5.18
C ILE A 155 3.71 -5.24 -4.75
N ILE A 156 4.26 -4.02 -4.73
CA ILE A 156 3.47 -2.81 -4.50
C ILE A 156 2.63 -2.54 -5.74
N PHE A 157 1.31 -2.61 -5.55
CA PHE A 157 0.36 -2.50 -6.64
C PHE A 157 0.29 -1.04 -7.18
N PRO A 158 -0.05 -0.86 -8.47
CA PRO A 158 -0.13 0.45 -9.12
C PRO A 158 -1.37 1.23 -8.64
N SER A 159 -1.88 2.18 -9.41
CA SER A 159 -3.17 2.79 -9.06
C SER A 159 -4.30 1.75 -9.13
N ILE A 160 -5.35 1.89 -8.32
CA ILE A 160 -6.54 1.01 -8.43
C ILE A 160 -7.10 1.04 -9.85
N ALA A 161 -7.13 2.20 -10.51
CA ALA A 161 -7.58 2.30 -11.90
C ALA A 161 -6.76 1.42 -12.85
N THR A 162 -5.43 1.30 -12.64
CA THR A 162 -4.58 0.42 -13.44
C THR A 162 -4.95 -1.05 -13.24
N LEU A 163 -5.27 -1.44 -12.01
CA LEU A 163 -5.77 -2.79 -11.74
C LEU A 163 -7.15 -3.03 -12.35
N GLU A 164 -8.05 -2.06 -12.30
CA GLU A 164 -9.37 -2.14 -12.93
C GLU A 164 -9.26 -2.34 -14.44
N ASP A 165 -8.33 -1.64 -15.09
CA ASP A 165 -8.06 -1.81 -16.52
C ASP A 165 -7.60 -3.25 -16.82
N ILE A 166 -6.69 -3.81 -16.02
CA ILE A 166 -6.20 -5.19 -16.18
C ILE A 166 -7.32 -6.21 -16.00
N ILE A 167 -8.14 -6.08 -14.96
CA ILE A 167 -9.23 -7.02 -14.66
C ILE A 167 -10.31 -6.97 -15.75
N SER A 168 -10.48 -5.82 -16.40
CA SER A 168 -11.56 -5.61 -17.36
C SER A 168 -11.23 -6.00 -18.81
N ARG A 169 -10.00 -6.45 -19.06
CA ARG A 169 -9.49 -6.93 -20.35
C ARG A 169 -9.86 -8.40 -20.54
#